data_AF-A0A7U9T502-F1
#
_entry.id   AF-A0A7U9T502-F1
#
_cell.length_a   1.000
_cell.length_b   1.000
_cell.length_c   1.000
_cell.angle_alpha   90.00
_cell.angle_beta   90.00
_cell.angle_gamma   90.00
#
_symmetry.space_group_name_H-M   'P 1'
#
loop_
_entity.id
_entity.type
_entity.pdbx_description
1 polymer ?
#
loop_
_entity_poly.entity_id
_entity_poly.type
_entity_poly.pdbx_seq_one_letter_code
_entity_poly.pdbx_strand_id
1 'polypeptide(L)'
;MSTVLNAIPPFVQNGLTIATGLMPALGFAILASMIVNKKNVVFLFLGFLLAVYLNIPVTGIALLGVVTALIIVGIQPAQVSTALAGGDEDDDF
;
A
#
# COMPACT_ATOMS: atom_id res chain seq x y z
N MET A 1 -41.39 10.44 -9.20
CA MET A 1 -40.02 10.01 -9.56
C MET A 1 -39.23 9.77 -8.28
N SER A 2 -39.68 8.84 -7.43
CA SER A 2 -39.16 8.70 -6.04
C SER A 2 -39.25 7.26 -5.50
N THR A 3 -39.75 6.31 -6.28
CA THR A 3 -39.94 4.92 -5.85
C THR A 3 -38.62 4.12 -5.86
N VAL A 4 -37.65 4.51 -6.70
CA VAL A 4 -36.32 3.89 -6.77
C VAL A 4 -35.43 4.22 -5.57
N LEU A 5 -35.58 5.40 -4.97
CA LEU A 5 -34.82 5.78 -3.76
C LEU A 5 -35.37 5.11 -2.49
N ASN A 6 -36.68 4.83 -2.42
CA ASN A 6 -37.32 4.12 -1.30
C ASN A 6 -37.12 2.59 -1.34
N ALA A 7 -36.55 2.06 -2.43
CA ALA A 7 -36.36 0.62 -2.63
C ALA A 7 -34.90 0.16 -2.46
N ILE A 8 -33.93 1.07 -2.30
CA ILE A 8 -32.55 0.68 -1.99
C ILE A 8 -32.50 0.41 -0.48
N PRO A 9 -32.35 -0.86 -0.06
CA PRO A 9 -32.26 -1.17 1.36
C PRO A 9 -31.04 -0.48 1.96
N PRO A 10 -31.09 -0.05 3.23
CA PRO A 10 -29.93 0.54 3.91
C PRO A 10 -28.69 -0.36 3.86
N PHE A 11 -28.88 -1.67 3.72
CA PHE A 11 -27.80 -2.64 3.49
C PHE A 11 -26.97 -2.39 2.22
N VAL A 12 -27.60 -1.99 1.11
CA VAL A 12 -26.89 -1.75 -0.16
C VAL A 12 -26.11 -0.44 -0.10
N GLN A 13 -26.67 0.61 0.51
CA GLN A 13 -25.95 1.85 0.78
C GLN A 13 -24.79 1.64 1.74
N ASN A 14 -25.01 0.95 2.86
CA ASN A 14 -23.95 0.62 3.81
C ASN A 14 -22.86 -0.27 3.18
N GLY A 15 -23.25 -1.26 2.38
CA GLY A 15 -22.32 -2.13 1.65
C GLY A 15 -21.46 -1.36 0.66
N LEU A 16 -22.04 -0.40 -0.07
CA LEU A 16 -21.30 0.47 -0.99
C LEU A 16 -20.36 1.42 -0.25
N THR A 17 -20.76 1.99 0.89
CA THR A 17 -19.90 2.82 1.73
C THR A 17 -18.69 2.04 2.26
N ILE A 18 -18.89 0.80 2.69
CA ILE A 18 -17.78 -0.05 3.16
C ILE A 18 -16.88 -0.44 1.98
N ALA A 19 -17.45 -0.82 0.82
CA ALA A 19 -16.68 -1.19 -0.36
C ALA A 19 -15.79 -0.04 -0.86
N THR A 20 -16.32 1.19 -0.89
CA THR A 20 -15.55 2.38 -1.25
C THR A 20 -14.48 2.73 -0.22
N GLY A 21 -14.74 2.51 1.07
CA GLY A 21 -13.76 2.67 2.15
C GLY A 21 -12.64 1.62 2.16
N LEU A 22 -12.83 0.45 1.53
CA LEU A 22 -11.83 -0.61 1.42
C LEU A 22 -10.89 -0.45 0.22
N MET A 23 -11.21 0.40 -0.75
CA MET A 23 -10.37 0.62 -1.93
C MET A 23 -8.91 1.03 -1.61
N PRO A 24 -8.63 1.92 -0.61
CA PRO A 24 -7.25 2.23 -0.23
C PRO A 24 -6.48 1.01 0.29
N ALA A 25 -7.15 0.14 1.05
CA ALA A 25 -6.53 -1.09 1.58
C ALA A 25 -6.19 -2.08 0.46
N LEU A 26 -7.08 -2.22 -0.54
CA LEU A 26 -6.82 -3.01 -1.75
C LEU A 26 -5.64 -2.44 -2.55
N GLY A 27 -5.52 -1.12 -2.65
CA GLY A 27 -4.39 -0.45 -3.28
C GLY A 27 -3.05 -0.80 -2.61
N PHE A 28 -2.99 -0.70 -1.27
CA PHE A 28 -1.79 -1.12 -0.53
C PHE A 28 -1.48 -2.61 -0.69
N ALA A 29 -2.50 -3.47 -0.78
CA ALA A 29 -2.31 -4.91 -0.98
C ALA A 29 -1.69 -5.24 -2.34
N ILE A 30 -2.10 -4.54 -3.42
CA ILE A 30 -1.52 -4.72 -4.75
C ILE A 30 -0.04 -4.32 -4.74
N LEU A 31 0.28 -3.15 -4.17
CA LEU A 31 1.68 -2.70 -4.04
C LEU A 31 2.52 -3.65 -3.19
N ALA A 32 1.98 -4.09 -2.05
CA ALA A 32 2.65 -5.05 -1.18
C ALA A 32 2.88 -6.38 -1.91
N SER A 33 1.90 -6.89 -2.66
CA SER A 33 2.04 -8.14 -3.40
C SER A 33 3.11 -8.08 -4.51
N MET A 34 3.38 -6.90 -5.07
CA MET A 34 4.45 -6.70 -6.06
C MET A 34 5.85 -6.63 -5.43
N ILE A 35 5.96 -6.14 -4.19
CA ILE A 35 7.24 -5.94 -3.49
C ILE A 35 7.61 -7.13 -2.59
N VAL A 36 6.62 -7.89 -2.11
CA VAL A 36 6.82 -8.94 -1.10
C VAL A 36 7.44 -10.19 -1.71
N ASN A 37 8.68 -10.45 -1.31
CA ASN A 37 9.28 -11.78 -1.32
C ASN A 37 9.17 -12.41 0.08
N LYS A 38 9.16 -13.75 0.18
CA LYS A 38 8.95 -14.50 1.45
C LYS A 38 9.94 -14.11 2.57
N LYS A 39 11.10 -13.55 2.22
CA LYS A 39 12.12 -13.03 3.15
C LYS A 39 11.92 -11.55 3.51
N ASN A 40 11.30 -10.77 2.62
CA ASN A 40 11.17 -9.32 2.68
C ASN A 40 9.87 -8.91 3.40
N VAL A 41 8.88 -9.80 3.46
CA VAL A 41 7.62 -9.59 4.20
C VAL A 41 7.84 -9.28 5.67
N VAL A 42 8.88 -9.88 6.26
CA VAL A 42 9.24 -9.68 7.68
C VAL A 42 9.67 -8.23 7.92
N PHE A 43 10.36 -7.59 6.96
CA PHE A 43 10.75 -6.19 7.06
C PHE A 43 9.56 -5.23 6.97
N LEU A 44 8.54 -5.53 6.15
CA LEU A 44 7.29 -4.76 6.08
C LEU A 44 6.55 -4.80 7.42
N PHE A 45 6.31 -6.00 7.94
CA PHE A 45 5.61 -6.18 9.22
C PHE A 45 6.36 -5.59 10.40
N LEU A 46 7.69 -5.70 10.43
CA LEU A 46 8.50 -5.14 11.50
C LEU A 46 8.45 -3.61 11.50
N GLY A 47 8.57 -2.97 10.33
CA GLY A 47 8.44 -1.51 10.21
C GLY A 47 7.04 -1.01 10.54
N PHE A 48 6.00 -1.75 10.12
CA PHE A 48 4.60 -1.44 10.43
C PHE A 48 4.29 -1.56 11.93
N LEU A 49 4.80 -2.61 12.59
CA LEU A 49 4.65 -2.82 14.02
C LEU A 49 5.34 -1.69 14.80
N LEU A 50 6.55 -1.30 14.40
CA LEU A 50 7.25 -0.15 14.97
C LEU A 50 6.46 1.16 14.78
N ALA A 51 5.86 1.37 13.59
CA ALA A 51 5.05 2.56 13.31
C ALA A 51 3.86 2.70 14.26
N VAL A 52 3.13 1.61 14.49
CA VAL A 52 1.99 1.57 15.42
C VAL A 52 2.44 1.75 16.86
N TYR A 53 3.56 1.15 17.26
CA TYR A 53 4.07 1.24 18.63
C TYR A 53 4.60 2.62 19.02
N LEU A 54 5.25 3.33 18.08
CA LEU A 54 5.79 4.67 18.32
C LEU A 54 4.79 5.80 18.04
N ASN A 55 3.62 5.49 17.44
CA ASN A 55 2.63 6.48 16.99
C ASN A 55 3.23 7.58 16.09
N ILE A 56 4.32 7.26 15.38
CA ILE A 56 5.05 8.21 14.52
C ILE A 56 4.45 8.16 13.10
N PRO A 57 4.38 9.30 12.40
CA PRO A 57 3.92 9.35 11.01
C PRO A 57 4.71 8.40 10.09
N VAL A 58 4.03 7.84 9.09
CA VAL A 58 4.58 6.89 8.10
C VAL A 58 5.87 7.42 7.44
N THR A 59 5.96 8.73 7.25
CA THR A 59 7.16 9.43 6.73
C THR A 59 8.40 9.21 7.61
N GLY A 60 8.27 9.14 8.93
CA GLY A 60 9.39 8.90 9.85
C GLY A 60 9.93 7.47 9.74
N ILE A 61 9.05 6.49 9.58
CA ILE A 61 9.44 5.10 9.35
C ILE A 61 10.08 4.95 7.96
N ALA A 62 9.58 5.67 6.94
CA ALA A 62 10.17 5.67 5.61
C ALA A 62 11.63 6.18 5.64
N LEU A 63 11.91 7.27 6.36
CA LEU A 63 13.26 7.81 6.54
C LEU A 63 14.20 6.81 7.23
N LEU A 64 13.76 6.14 8.31
CA LEU A 64 14.58 5.12 8.95
C LEU A 64 14.81 3.90 8.06
N GLY A 65 13.82 3.51 7.27
CA GLY A 65 13.95 2.47 6.26
C GLY A 65 15.00 2.80 5.21
N VAL A 66 15.01 4.03 4.69
CA VAL A 66 16.01 4.51 3.73
C VAL A 66 17.41 4.53 4.33
N VAL A 67 17.58 5.05 5.54
CA VAL A 67 18.89 5.06 6.22
C VAL A 67 19.41 3.64 6.45
N THR A 68 18.54 2.73 6.89
CA THR A 68 18.89 1.31 7.10
C THR A 68 19.24 0.62 5.79
N ALA A 69 18.50 0.89 4.71
CA ALA A 69 18.76 0.36 3.38
C ALA A 69 20.09 0.86 2.80
N LEU A 70 20.40 2.16 2.96
CA LEU A 70 21.68 2.73 2.51
C LEU A 70 22.88 2.13 3.25
N ILE A 71 22.76 1.82 4.55
CA ILE A 71 23.81 1.14 5.32
C ILE A 71 24.04 -0.29 4.80
N ILE A 72 22.96 -1.02 4.48
CA ILE A 72 23.04 -2.39 3.94
C ILE A 72 23.61 -2.41 2.52
N VAL A 73 23.19 -1.49 1.65
CA VAL A 73 23.66 -1.38 0.25
C VAL A 73 25.06 -0.78 0.18
N GLY A 74 25.47 0.10 1.10
CA GLY A 74 26.83 0.62 1.15
C GLY A 74 27.91 -0.47 1.38
N ILE A 75 27.52 -1.63 1.89
CA ILE A 75 28.40 -2.80 2.14
C ILE A 75 28.33 -3.81 0.98
N GLN A 76 27.41 -3.64 0.02
CA GLN A 76 27.12 -4.62 -1.03
C GLN A 76 26.89 -3.91 -2.38
N PRO A 77 27.73 -4.11 -3.41
CA PRO A 77 27.56 -3.38 -4.67
C PRO A 77 26.34 -3.92 -5.42
N ALA A 78 25.15 -3.34 -5.23
CA ALA A 78 23.99 -3.71 -6.02
C ALA A 78 22.89 -2.63 -6.09
N GLN A 79 22.65 -2.20 -7.33
CA GLN A 79 21.35 -2.17 -8.00
C GLN A 79 20.21 -1.49 -7.23
N VAL A 80 20.17 -0.16 -7.35
CA VAL A 80 18.96 0.62 -7.14
C VAL A 80 18.01 0.34 -8.32
N SER A 81 17.10 -0.61 -8.16
CA SER A 81 15.94 -0.72 -9.05
C SER A 81 14.92 0.34 -8.67
N THR A 82 14.97 1.46 -9.38
CA THR A 82 13.92 2.48 -9.43
C THR A 82 12.61 1.82 -9.89
N ALA A 83 11.78 1.42 -8.93
CA ALA A 83 10.45 0.87 -9.18
C ALA A 83 9.38 1.85 -8.69
N LEU A 84 9.17 2.92 -9.45
CA LEU A 84 7.99 3.78 -9.37
C LEU A 84 7.68 4.46 -10.71
N ALA A 85 7.88 3.72 -11.80
CA ALA A 85 7.21 3.95 -13.07
C ALA A 85 6.25 2.77 -13.28
N GLY A 86 5.04 2.85 -12.72
CA GLY A 86 3.91 2.15 -13.34
C GLY A 86 3.67 2.86 -14.67
N GLY A 87 3.64 2.20 -15.81
CA GLY A 87 3.11 0.88 -16.06
C GLY A 87 1.83 1.06 -16.87
N ASP A 88 2.04 1.35 -18.15
CA ASP A 88 1.11 1.31 -19.28
C ASP A 88 -0.14 2.19 -19.24
N GLU A 89 0.03 3.44 -19.68
CA GLU A 89 -1.00 4.15 -20.45
C GLU A 89 -0.51 4.22 -21.91
N ASP A 90 -1.38 3.79 -22.84
CA ASP A 90 -1.35 4.05 -24.30
C ASP A 90 -0.32 3.21 -25.11
N ASP A 91 -0.58 2.40 -26.15
CA ASP A 91 -1.59 2.36 -27.20
C ASP A 91 -1.47 1.00 -27.95
N ASP A 92 -2.40 0.04 -27.77
CA ASP A 92 -2.57 -1.09 -28.70
C ASP A 92 -3.76 -0.79 -29.63
N PHE A 93 -3.46 -0.01 -30.67
CA PHE A 93 -4.10 -0.08 -31.98
C PHE A 93 -3.19 -0.87 -32.93
#